data_AF-A0AB34PDE6-F1
#
_entry.id   AF-A0AB34PDE6-F1
#
_cell.length_a   1.000
_cell.length_b   1.000
_cell.length_c   1.000
_cell.angle_alpha   90.00
_cell.angle_beta   90.00
_cell.angle_gamma   90.00
#
_symmetry.space_group_name_H-M   'P 1'
#
loop_
_entity.id
_entity.type
_entity.pdbx_description
1 polymer ?
#
loop_
_entity_poly.entity_id
_entity_poly.type
_entity_poly.pdbx_seq_one_letter_code
_entity_poly.pdbx_strand_id
1 'polypeptide(L)' 'MRIIKQGRHPSVGDTHESTCRTCGTEFEWNTNEAIRQPDQREGDYFKIACPLCGATVTKAVPEPGA' A
#
# COMPACT_ATOMS: atom_id res chain seq x y z
N MET A 1 -12.98 -6.36 -30.09
CA MET A 1 -11.55 -6.63 -29.83
C MET A 1 -11.42 -7.18 -28.41
N ARG A 2 -10.52 -8.12 -28.13
CA ARG A 2 -10.35 -8.74 -26.81
C ARG A 2 -8.93 -8.57 -26.29
N ILE A 3 -8.77 -8.32 -25.00
CA ILE A 3 -7.46 -8.27 -24.34
C ILE A 3 -6.94 -9.72 -24.21
N ILE A 4 -5.73 -9.98 -24.71
CA ILE A 4 -5.05 -11.29 -24.65
C ILE A 4 -4.02 -11.36 -23.52
N LYS A 5 -3.55 -10.21 -23.02
CA LYS A 5 -2.72 -10.08 -21.83
C LYS A 5 -2.88 -8.68 -21.27
N GLN A 6 -3.27 -8.56 -20.00
CA GLN A 6 -3.41 -7.28 -19.33
C GLN A 6 -2.05 -6.86 -18.75
N GLY A 7 -1.59 -5.66 -19.11
CA GLY A 7 -0.43 -5.03 -18.47
C GLY A 7 -0.78 -4.42 -17.11
N ARG A 8 0.18 -3.77 -16.47
CA ARG A 8 -0.07 -3.04 -15.23
C ARG A 8 -0.92 -1.81 -15.52
N HIS A 9 -2.10 -1.73 -14.92
CA HIS A 9 -2.98 -0.57 -15.12
C HIS A 9 -2.37 0.65 -14.39
N PRO A 10 -2.01 1.73 -15.11
CA PRO A 10 -1.26 2.85 -14.53
C PRO A 10 -2.03 3.55 -13.41
N SER A 11 -3.36 3.45 -13.40
CA SER A 11 -4.24 4.10 -12.42
C SER A 11 -4.40 3.32 -11.11
N VAL A 12 -3.82 2.13 -10.96
CA VAL A 12 -3.95 1.34 -9.71
C VAL A 12 -2.74 1.57 -8.79
N GLY A 13 -1.57 1.88 -9.34
CA GLY A 13 -0.34 2.05 -8.55
C GLY A 13 0.38 0.72 -8.31
N ASP A 14 1.24 0.65 -7.29
CA ASP A 14 1.88 -0.59 -6.82
C ASP A 14 0.96 -1.30 -5.83
N THR A 15 0.97 -2.63 -5.84
CA THR A 15 0.28 -3.43 -4.83
C THR A 15 1.24 -3.70 -3.68
N HIS A 16 0.75 -3.50 -2.47
CA HIS A 16 1.49 -3.63 -1.23
C HIS A 16 0.77 -4.62 -0.32
N GLU A 17 1.51 -5.54 0.28
CA GLU A 17 1.00 -6.39 1.35
C GLU A 17 1.32 -5.79 2.72
N SER A 18 0.35 -5.81 3.63
CA SER A 18 0.55 -5.38 5.01
C SER A 18 -0.16 -6.28 6.01
N THR A 19 0.46 -6.48 7.16
CA THR A 19 -0.14 -7.18 8.31
C THR A 19 -0.59 -6.18 9.36
N CYS A 20 -1.86 -6.25 9.76
CA CYS A 20 -2.37 -5.48 10.88
C CYS A 20 -1.83 -6.04 12.21
N ARG A 21 -1.05 -5.25 12.95
CA ARG A 21 -0.52 -5.65 14.26
C ARG A 21 -1.58 -5.71 15.37
N THR A 22 -2.80 -5.21 15.12
CA THR A 22 -3.89 -5.22 16.12
C THR A 22 -4.70 -6.51 16.06
N CYS A 23 -5.18 -6.89 14.87
CA CYS A 23 -6.02 -8.08 14.69
C CYS A 23 -5.34 -9.24 13.97
N GLY A 24 -4.11 -9.07 13.48
CA GLY A 24 -3.35 -10.09 12.76
C GLY A 24 -3.76 -10.28 11.30
N THR A 25 -4.70 -9.49 10.78
CA THR A 25 -5.14 -9.62 9.38
C THR A 25 -4.05 -9.20 8.40
N GLU A 26 -3.76 -10.08 7.46
CA GLU A 26 -2.92 -9.82 6.30
C GLU A 26 -3.81 -9.40 5.12
N PHE A 27 -3.45 -8.32 4.46
CA PHE A 27 -4.23 -7.79 3.34
C PHE A 27 -3.34 -7.07 2.34
N GLU A 28 -3.76 -7.14 1.07
CA GLU A 28 -3.15 -6.41 -0.03
C GLU A 28 -3.93 -5.12 -0.29
N TRP A 29 -3.21 -4.08 -0.67
CA TRP A 29 -3.77 -2.77 -0.98
C TRP A 29 -2.92 -2.07 -2.03
N ASN A 30 -3.54 -1.20 -2.80
CA ASN A 30 -2.85 -0.46 -3.84
C ASN A 30 -2.38 0.90 -3.34
N THR A 31 -1.31 1.46 -3.92
CA THR A 31 -0.79 2.78 -3.54
C THR A 31 -1.87 3.87 -3.43
N ASN A 32 -2.91 3.80 -4.25
CA ASN A 32 -4.02 4.77 -4.26
C ASN A 32 -5.02 4.62 -3.10
N GLU A 33 -4.98 3.49 -2.39
CA GLU A 33 -5.84 3.21 -1.23
C GLU A 33 -5.23 3.72 0.08
N ALA A 34 -3.93 4.02 0.08
CA ALA A 34 -3.21 4.55 1.24
C ALA A 34 -2.90 6.02 1.09
N ILE A 35 -2.78 6.70 2.23
CA ILE A 35 -2.33 8.09 2.28
C ILE A 35 -0.82 8.07 2.46
N ARG A 36 -0.07 8.59 1.48
CA ARG A 36 1.36 8.85 1.63
C ARG A 36 1.56 10.03 2.59
N GLN A 37 2.31 9.79 3.66
CA GLN A 37 2.70 10.76 4.65
C GLN A 37 4.20 11.02 4.51
N PRO A 38 4.60 12.28 4.27
CA PRO A 38 6.01 12.62 4.24
C PRO A 38 6.57 12.62 5.67
N ASP A 39 7.67 11.89 5.89
CA ASP A 39 8.41 11.94 7.14
C ASP A 39 9.84 12.39 6.87
N GLN A 40 10.21 13.55 7.44
CA GLN A 40 11.51 14.17 7.24
C GLN A 40 12.64 13.44 7.99
N ARG A 41 12.33 12.46 8.84
CA ARG A 41 13.31 11.73 9.66
C ARG A 41 13.66 10.37 9.09
N GLU A 42 12.65 9.57 8.75
CA GLU A 42 12.82 8.16 8.36
C GLU A 42 12.42 7.88 6.90
N GLY A 43 12.00 8.92 6.16
CA GLY A 43 11.48 8.78 4.81
C GLY A 43 9.97 8.56 4.78
N ASP A 44 9.38 8.80 3.61
CA ASP A 44 7.94 8.76 3.44
C ASP A 44 7.36 7.38 3.78
N TYR A 45 6.16 7.36 4.33
CA TYR A 45 5.43 6.12 4.63
C TYR A 45 3.99 6.20 4.15
N PHE A 46 3.41 5.05 3.85
CA PHE A 46 1.99 4.87 3.59
C PHE A 46 1.25 4.62 4.90
N LYS A 47 0.10 5.29 5.04
CA LYS A 47 -0.85 5.10 6.14
C LYS A 47 -2.16 4.56 5.56
N ILE A 48 -2.59 3.39 6.04
CA ILE A 48 -3.83 2.75 5.61
C ILE A 48 -4.61 2.22 6.81
N ALA A 49 -5.94 2.21 6.73
CA ALA A 49 -6.79 1.59 7.73
C ALA A 49 -6.94 0.08 7.45
N CYS A 50 -6.84 -0.74 8.49
CA CYS A 50 -7.15 -2.16 8.37
C CYS A 50 -8.63 -2.34 8.00
N PRO A 51 -8.95 -3.08 6.92
CA PRO A 51 -10.33 -3.25 6.47
C PRO A 51 -11.19 -4.03 7.47
N LEU A 52 -10.58 -4.78 8.38
CA LEU A 52 -11.29 -5.56 9.39
C LEU A 52 -11.57 -4.79 10.68
N CYS A 53 -10.54 -4.23 11.31
CA CYS A 53 -10.66 -3.62 12.64
C CYS A 53 -10.56 -2.08 12.64
N GLY A 54 -10.29 -1.45 11.49
CA GLY A 54 -10.10 -0.01 11.37
C GLY A 54 -8.80 0.53 11.99
N ALA A 55 -7.96 -0.33 12.58
CA ALA A 55 -6.68 0.08 13.13
C ALA A 55 -5.77 0.65 12.04
N THR A 56 -4.98 1.66 12.38
CA THR A 56 -4.00 2.23 11.45
C THR A 56 -2.83 1.29 11.26
N VAL A 57 -2.49 1.03 10.00
CA VAL A 57 -1.31 0.27 9.58
C VAL A 57 -0.42 1.22 8.78
N THR A 58 0.88 1.19 9.07
CA THR A 58 1.89 1.98 8.36
C THR A 58 2.85 1.06 7.61
N LYS A 59 3.29 1.48 6.43
CA LYS A 59 4.29 0.79 5.62
C LYS A 59 5.26 1.82 5.02
N ALA A 60 6.56 1.62 5.18
CA ALA A 60 7.55 2.50 4.56
C ALA A 60 7.39 2.50 3.03
N VAL A 61 7.52 3.68 2.40
CA VAL A 61 7.54 3.78 0.94
C VAL A 61 8.90 3.25 0.48
N PRO A 62 8.97 2.23 -0.38
CA PRO A 62 10.25 1.77 -0.89
C PRO A 62 10.91 2.91 -1.68
N GLU A 63 12.13 3.29 -1.30
CA GLU A 63 12.91 4.26 -2.05
C GLU A 63 13.21 3.67 -3.45
N PRO A 64 13.04 4.45 -4.53
CA PRO A 64 13.37 3.98 -5.86
C PRO A 64 14.90 3.94 -6.03
N GLY A 65 15.52 2.84 -5.60
CA GLY A 65 16.95 2.58 -5.86
C GLY A 65 17.64 1.69 -4.83
N ALA A 66 17.47 0.38 -4.94
CA ALA A 66 18.43 -0.62 -4.47
C ALA A 66 18.49 -1.79 -5.46
#